data_AF-A0A6C0BJN9-F1
#
_entry.id   AF-A0A6C0BJN9-F1
#
_cell.length_a   1.000
_cell.length_b   1.000
_cell.length_c   1.000
_cell.angle_alpha   90.00
_cell.angle_beta   90.00
_cell.angle_gamma   90.00
#
_symmetry.space_group_name_H-M   'P 1'
#
loop_
_entity.id
_entity.type
_entity.pdbx_description
1 polymer ?
#
loop_
_entity_poly.entity_id
_entity_poly.type
_entity_poly.pdbx_seq_one_letter_code
_entity_poly.pdbx_strand_id
1 'polypeptide(L)'
;MQKIKITIKTPVPKLLTTFILDWREALPVATWTRESVCLPCSPCLPSLPPIKWREIKLPIQLVYLDRETTEASSDQLSDISSINLLKSMLQKCVRRQLDQLAVRTAAELIHRDPNVFLRRLGIIMVEDVGLREEYSVVVWLTGAVSKGFVLQEKHVTWLLRLVESICHDSRPPIEWNCGNCGTSDAKLDYTTLLSSRATAGSGHMDLVYSLLLRASYGGMACDRTMLQEVARLVICPEIEIDVWHDDQLNILPMEVPRLMASDLLIEAADFHCCPGLISTIQAQCSGWTRDRIQSAIWEGSSKINYRNPPDPQPNSDWEALSSIIRPIQANWIRSHFQILINEMK
;
A
#
# COMPACT_ATOMS: atom_id res chain seq x y z
N MET A 1 -53.48 18.54 6.43
CA MET A 1 -52.31 18.84 5.58
C MET A 1 -51.63 17.52 5.20
N GLN A 2 -51.75 17.09 3.94
CA GLN A 2 -51.04 15.91 3.41
C GLN A 2 -49.57 16.26 3.14
N LYS A 3 -48.63 15.54 3.77
CA LYS A 3 -47.20 15.66 3.45
C LYS A 3 -46.94 14.97 2.12
N ILE A 4 -46.81 15.74 1.05
CA ILE A 4 -46.38 15.23 -0.25
C ILE A 4 -44.88 14.92 -0.16
N LYS A 5 -44.53 13.63 -0.17
CA LYS A 5 -43.15 13.15 -0.16
C LYS A 5 -42.61 13.18 -1.60
N ILE A 6 -42.11 14.33 -2.04
CA ILE A 6 -41.48 14.48 -3.35
C ILE A 6 -40.17 13.69 -3.32
N THR A 7 -40.15 12.51 -3.94
CA THR A 7 -38.93 11.73 -4.14
C THR A 7 -38.33 12.16 -5.47
N ILE A 8 -37.42 13.14 -5.43
CA ILE A 8 -36.64 13.50 -6.62
C ILE A 8 -35.69 12.33 -6.88
N LYS A 9 -36.00 11.49 -7.87
CA LYS A 9 -35.06 10.51 -8.41
C LYS A 9 -34.08 11.27 -9.29
N THR A 10 -33.03 11.84 -8.70
CA THR A 10 -31.87 12.25 -9.50
C THR A 10 -31.35 11.00 -10.22
N PRO A 11 -31.18 11.04 -11.56
CA PRO A 11 -30.59 9.91 -12.27
C PRO A 11 -29.22 9.69 -11.67
N VAL A 12 -29.00 8.49 -11.09
CA VAL A 12 -27.67 8.10 -10.64
C VAL A 12 -26.79 8.17 -11.89
N PRO A 13 -25.76 9.02 -11.92
CA PRO A 13 -24.87 9.07 -13.08
C PRO A 13 -24.40 7.64 -13.37
N LYS A 14 -24.27 7.26 -14.65
CA LYS A 14 -23.72 5.94 -15.02
C LYS A 14 -22.29 5.87 -14.46
N LEU A 15 -22.15 5.24 -13.30
CA LEU A 15 -20.90 5.18 -12.56
C LEU A 15 -19.93 4.26 -13.30
N LEU A 16 -18.64 4.51 -13.08
CA LEU A 16 -17.56 3.71 -13.65
C LEU A 16 -17.67 2.30 -13.09
N THR A 17 -17.77 1.32 -13.98
CA THR A 17 -17.96 -0.08 -13.60
C THR A 17 -16.83 -0.96 -14.09
N THR A 18 -15.92 -0.43 -14.92
CA THR A 18 -14.82 -1.21 -15.49
C THR A 18 -13.49 -0.58 -15.10
N PHE A 19 -12.63 -1.39 -14.49
CA PHE A 19 -11.24 -1.04 -14.19
C PHE A 19 -10.33 -1.93 -15.06
N ILE A 20 -9.68 -1.31 -16.04
CA ILE A 20 -8.90 -1.99 -17.07
C ILE A 20 -7.43 -1.88 -16.70
N LEU A 21 -6.72 -3.01 -16.71
CA LEU A 21 -5.26 -3.05 -16.72
C LEU A 21 -4.81 -3.46 -18.12
N ASP A 22 -4.13 -2.54 -18.80
CA ASP A 22 -3.49 -2.79 -20.08
C ASP A 22 -2.01 -3.10 -19.87
N TRP A 23 -1.63 -4.34 -20.16
CA TRP A 23 -0.27 -4.88 -20.07
C TRP A 23 0.32 -5.17 -21.47
N ARG A 24 -0.28 -4.64 -22.55
CA ARG A 24 0.18 -4.92 -23.91
C ARG A 24 1.38 -4.08 -24.33
N GLU A 25 1.62 -2.99 -23.63
CA GLU A 25 2.75 -2.08 -23.84
C GLU A 25 3.89 -2.37 -22.85
N ALA A 26 5.03 -1.69 -23.04
CA ALA A 26 6.20 -1.87 -22.17
C ALA A 26 5.93 -1.49 -20.71
N LEU A 27 5.02 -0.54 -20.47
CA LEU A 27 4.61 -0.10 -19.14
C LEU A 27 3.12 -0.41 -18.95
N PRO A 28 2.74 -1.08 -17.85
CA PRO A 28 1.34 -1.36 -17.58
C PRO A 28 0.62 -0.07 -17.19
N VAL A 29 -0.60 0.11 -17.70
CA VAL A 29 -1.45 1.26 -17.39
C VAL A 29 -2.80 0.76 -16.90
N ALA A 30 -3.28 1.32 -15.80
CA ALA A 30 -4.58 0.99 -15.23
C ALA A 30 -5.55 2.17 -15.30
N THR A 31 -6.68 2.00 -15.99
CA THR A 31 -7.63 3.07 -16.29
C THR A 31 -9.07 2.71 -15.94
N TRP A 32 -9.87 3.71 -15.57
CA TRP A 32 -11.28 3.56 -15.24
C TRP A 32 -12.17 4.07 -16.37
N THR A 33 -13.13 3.25 -16.79
CA THR A 33 -14.08 3.59 -17.85
C THR A 33 -15.54 3.35 -17.48
N ARG A 34 -16.42 4.17 -18.10
CA ARG A 34 -17.88 4.19 -17.85
C ARG A 34 -18.60 3.11 -18.65
N GLU A 35 -17.99 2.72 -19.76
CA GLU A 35 -18.60 1.80 -20.69
C GLU A 35 -18.14 0.39 -20.34
N SER A 36 -19.07 -0.56 -20.46
CA SER A 36 -18.69 -1.92 -20.81
C SER A 36 -18.00 -1.80 -22.16
N VAL A 37 -16.67 -1.64 -22.15
CA VAL A 37 -15.90 -1.52 -23.38
C VAL A 37 -16.29 -2.73 -24.22
N CYS A 38 -16.89 -2.47 -25.38
CA CYS A 38 -17.02 -3.48 -26.42
C CYS A 38 -15.59 -3.73 -26.88
N LEU A 39 -14.85 -4.54 -26.12
CA LEU A 39 -13.48 -4.87 -26.42
C LEU A 39 -13.50 -5.47 -27.83
N PRO A 40 -12.72 -4.92 -28.77
CA PRO A 40 -12.67 -5.45 -30.13
C PRO A 40 -12.36 -6.94 -30.01
N CYS A 41 -13.15 -7.78 -30.69
CA CYS A 41 -13.34 -9.24 -30.62
C CYS A 41 -12.09 -10.15 -30.47
N SER A 42 -11.13 -9.78 -29.62
CA SER A 42 -10.00 -10.58 -29.21
C SER A 42 -10.50 -11.66 -28.28
N PRO A 43 -9.88 -12.84 -28.28
CA PRO A 43 -10.26 -13.93 -27.38
C PRO A 43 -10.26 -13.38 -25.94
N CYS A 44 -11.46 -13.21 -25.39
CA CYS A 44 -11.64 -12.63 -24.07
C CYS A 44 -10.94 -13.54 -23.07
N LEU A 45 -9.90 -13.02 -22.41
CA LEU A 45 -9.39 -13.61 -21.18
C LEU A 45 -10.58 -13.87 -20.23
N PRO A 46 -10.56 -14.96 -19.44
CA PRO A 46 -11.62 -15.24 -18.50
C PRO A 46 -11.82 -14.04 -17.58
N SER A 47 -13.01 -13.45 -17.63
CA SER A 47 -13.33 -12.29 -16.80
C SER A 47 -13.25 -12.68 -15.33
N LEU A 48 -12.40 -12.01 -14.56
CA LEU A 48 -12.37 -12.18 -13.12
C LEU A 48 -13.74 -11.82 -12.53
N PRO A 49 -14.17 -12.50 -11.45
CA PRO A 49 -15.38 -12.11 -10.73
C PRO A 49 -15.30 -10.64 -10.31
N PRO A 50 -16.40 -9.86 -10.40
CA PRO A 50 -16.37 -8.46 -10.04
C PRO A 50 -15.99 -8.28 -8.56
N ILE A 51 -15.24 -7.22 -8.28
CA ILE A 51 -14.94 -6.77 -6.92
C ILE A 51 -16.08 -5.86 -6.44
N LYS A 52 -16.34 -5.84 -5.14
CA LYS A 52 -17.43 -5.04 -4.54
C LYS A 52 -16.83 -3.79 -3.89
N TRP A 53 -17.13 -2.61 -4.43
CA TRP A 53 -16.82 -1.34 -3.79
C TRP A 53 -17.86 -1.07 -2.69
N ARG A 54 -17.46 -1.22 -1.42
CA ARG A 54 -18.40 -1.26 -0.28
C ARG A 54 -19.15 0.05 -0.06
N GLU A 55 -18.46 1.17 -0.18
CA GLU A 55 -18.98 2.51 0.17
C GLU A 55 -20.06 2.96 -0.81
N ILE A 56 -19.88 2.69 -2.10
CA ILE A 56 -20.83 3.05 -3.16
C ILE A 56 -21.71 1.87 -3.62
N LYS A 57 -21.51 0.68 -3.06
CA LYS A 57 -22.24 -0.56 -3.36
C LYS A 57 -22.24 -0.94 -4.85
N LEU A 58 -21.18 -0.61 -5.58
CA LEU A 58 -21.04 -0.95 -6.99
C LEU A 58 -20.18 -2.19 -7.20
N PRO A 59 -20.57 -3.09 -8.12
CA PRO A 59 -19.65 -4.05 -8.68
C PRO A 59 -18.69 -3.33 -9.62
N ILE A 60 -17.40 -3.66 -9.53
CA ILE A 60 -16.39 -3.23 -10.48
C ILE A 60 -15.91 -4.48 -11.21
N GLN A 61 -16.06 -4.47 -12.53
CA GLN A 61 -15.49 -5.45 -13.42
C GLN A 61 -14.00 -5.15 -13.62
N LEU A 62 -13.16 -6.14 -13.32
CA LEU A 62 -11.74 -6.08 -13.65
C LEU A 62 -11.55 -6.66 -15.06
N VAL A 63 -10.82 -5.94 -15.90
CA VAL A 63 -10.46 -6.35 -17.26
C VAL A 63 -8.95 -6.33 -17.37
N TYR A 64 -8.38 -7.43 -17.85
CA TYR A 64 -6.95 -7.57 -18.08
C TYR A 64 -6.71 -7.69 -19.59
N LEU A 65 -5.89 -6.81 -20.15
CA LEU A 65 -5.49 -6.84 -21.55
C LEU A 65 -4.01 -7.20 -21.62
N ASP A 66 -3.71 -8.31 -22.27
CA ASP A 66 -2.37 -8.87 -22.32
C ASP A 66 -2.18 -9.66 -23.62
N ARG A 67 -0.95 -9.72 -24.12
CA ARG A 67 -0.62 -10.41 -25.37
C ARG A 67 -0.41 -11.92 -25.16
N GLU A 68 -0.08 -12.35 -23.94
CA GLU A 68 0.37 -13.72 -23.67
C GLU A 68 -0.40 -14.36 -22.51
N THR A 69 -1.24 -15.36 -22.82
CA THR A 69 -1.90 -16.15 -21.78
C THR A 69 -1.01 -17.31 -21.35
N THR A 70 -0.32 -17.18 -20.23
CA THR A 70 0.33 -18.32 -19.55
C THR A 70 -0.47 -18.72 -18.32
N GLU A 71 -0.77 -20.01 -18.23
CA GLU A 71 -1.37 -20.63 -17.05
C GLU A 71 -0.32 -20.70 -15.93
N ALA A 72 -0.68 -20.25 -14.73
CA ALA A 72 0.18 -20.30 -13.56
C ALA A 72 -0.34 -21.34 -12.56
N SER A 73 0.56 -22.19 -12.04
CA SER A 73 0.28 -23.08 -10.90
C SER A 73 0.61 -22.38 -9.60
N SER A 74 -0.26 -22.51 -8.59
CA SER A 74 -0.08 -21.93 -7.26
C SER A 74 0.00 -23.05 -6.23
N ASP A 75 1.17 -23.30 -5.67
CA ASP A 75 1.31 -23.97 -4.37
C ASP A 75 1.46 -22.91 -3.29
N GLN A 76 0.61 -22.96 -2.27
CA GLN A 76 0.70 -22.07 -1.11
C GLN A 76 1.12 -22.87 0.12
N LEU A 77 2.25 -22.47 0.69
CA LEU A 77 2.60 -22.72 2.08
C LEU A 77 2.67 -21.35 2.75
N SER A 78 2.05 -21.18 3.93
CA SER A 78 2.77 -20.57 5.04
C SER A 78 2.01 -20.54 6.36
N ASP A 79 2.84 -20.70 7.38
CA ASP A 79 2.60 -20.37 8.78
C ASP A 79 2.77 -18.85 9.03
N ILE A 80 2.07 -18.34 10.04
CA ILE A 80 1.63 -16.93 10.15
C ILE A 80 2.73 -15.98 10.72
N SER A 81 3.88 -16.48 11.19
CA SER A 81 4.83 -15.69 12.01
C SER A 81 6.02 -15.01 11.30
N SER A 82 6.03 -14.86 9.98
CA SER A 82 7.04 -14.03 9.26
C SER A 82 6.44 -12.81 8.54
N ILE A 83 5.15 -12.85 8.19
CA ILE A 83 4.48 -11.82 7.37
C ILE A 83 4.44 -10.45 8.05
N ASN A 84 4.18 -10.39 9.36
CA ASN A 84 4.13 -9.12 10.09
C ASN A 84 5.49 -8.41 10.12
N LEU A 85 6.57 -9.17 10.31
CA LEU A 85 7.92 -8.64 10.27
C LEU A 85 8.27 -8.16 8.86
N LEU A 86 7.99 -8.95 7.83
CA LEU A 86 8.25 -8.59 6.43
C LEU A 86 7.49 -7.31 6.01
N LYS A 87 6.23 -7.13 6.43
CA LYS A 87 5.48 -5.88 6.21
C LYS A 87 6.20 -4.68 6.81
N SER A 88 6.60 -4.79 8.09
CA SER A 88 7.28 -3.71 8.80
C SER A 88 8.65 -3.42 8.18
N MET A 89 9.38 -4.46 7.79
CA MET A 89 10.68 -4.35 7.15
C MET A 89 10.58 -3.69 5.77
N LEU A 90 9.64 -4.11 4.91
CA LEU A 90 9.44 -3.51 3.59
C LEU A 90 9.19 -2.01 3.70
N GLN A 91 8.27 -1.61 4.58
CA GLN A 91 7.94 -0.21 4.83
C GLN A 91 9.17 0.57 5.30
N LYS A 92 9.88 0.08 6.32
CA LYS A 92 11.08 0.75 6.84
C LYS A 92 12.21 0.80 5.82
N CYS A 93 12.37 -0.21 4.97
CA CYS A 93 13.40 -0.21 3.92
C CYS A 93 13.10 0.85 2.86
N VAL A 94 11.87 0.93 2.35
CA VAL A 94 11.48 1.96 1.37
C VAL A 94 11.64 3.35 1.95
N ARG A 95 11.16 3.55 3.16
CA ARG A 95 11.22 4.83 3.86
C ARG A 95 12.64 5.29 4.20
N ARG A 96 13.56 4.35 4.46
CA ARG A 96 15.00 4.59 4.69
C ARG A 96 15.85 4.40 3.42
N GLN A 97 15.22 4.28 2.26
CA GLN A 97 15.89 4.12 0.95
C GLN A 97 16.92 2.97 0.93
N LEU A 98 16.64 1.86 1.63
CA LEU A 98 17.44 0.64 1.63
C LEU A 98 17.00 -0.27 0.46
N ASP A 99 17.23 0.21 -0.76
CA ASP A 99 16.77 -0.37 -2.04
C ASP A 99 16.95 -1.88 -2.16
N GLN A 100 18.18 -2.40 -2.06
CA GLN A 100 18.48 -3.83 -2.23
C GLN A 100 17.78 -4.68 -1.18
N LEU A 101 17.63 -4.15 0.04
CA LEU A 101 16.92 -4.85 1.11
C LEU A 101 15.40 -4.78 0.91
N ALA A 102 14.87 -3.67 0.42
CA ALA A 102 13.46 -3.50 0.11
C ALA A 102 13.01 -4.48 -0.99
N VAL A 103 13.79 -4.59 -2.07
CA VAL A 103 13.52 -5.52 -3.18
C VAL A 103 13.53 -6.98 -2.70
N ARG A 104 14.55 -7.39 -1.94
CA ARG A 104 14.62 -8.76 -1.37
C ARG A 104 13.47 -9.06 -0.41
N THR A 105 13.10 -8.08 0.42
CA THR A 105 11.94 -8.19 1.33
C THR A 105 10.63 -8.29 0.55
N ALA A 106 10.48 -7.50 -0.51
CA ALA A 106 9.32 -7.54 -1.39
C ALA A 106 9.19 -8.89 -2.08
N ALA A 107 10.27 -9.45 -2.63
CA ALA A 107 10.26 -10.76 -3.27
C ALA A 107 9.81 -11.87 -2.30
N GLU A 108 10.35 -11.88 -1.08
CA GLU A 108 9.96 -12.84 -0.04
C GLU A 108 8.48 -12.66 0.35
N LEU A 109 7.99 -11.42 0.48
CA LEU A 109 6.60 -11.15 0.85
C LEU A 109 5.62 -11.49 -0.29
N ILE A 110 5.98 -11.23 -1.55
CA ILE A 110 5.20 -11.63 -2.74
C ILE A 110 5.08 -13.14 -2.80
N HIS A 111 6.18 -13.86 -2.57
CA HIS A 111 6.20 -15.32 -2.59
C HIS A 111 5.28 -15.93 -1.52
N ARG A 112 5.27 -15.36 -0.32
CA ARG A 112 4.44 -15.85 0.80
C ARG A 112 2.98 -15.46 0.69
N ASP A 113 2.71 -14.18 0.44
CA ASP A 113 1.35 -13.63 0.37
C ASP A 113 1.32 -12.37 -0.52
N PRO A 114 1.06 -12.54 -1.83
CA PRO A 114 1.05 -11.43 -2.76
C PRO A 114 -0.08 -10.43 -2.47
N ASN A 115 -1.18 -10.85 -1.84
CA ASN A 115 -2.28 -9.96 -1.47
C ASN A 115 -1.84 -9.04 -0.33
N VAL A 116 -1.18 -9.58 0.70
CA VAL A 116 -0.60 -8.78 1.78
C VAL A 116 0.46 -7.82 1.26
N PHE A 117 1.33 -8.27 0.36
CA PHE A 117 2.31 -7.41 -0.31
C PHE A 117 1.62 -6.23 -1.01
N LEU A 118 0.71 -6.49 -1.95
CA LEU A 118 0.06 -5.46 -2.76
C LEU A 118 -0.70 -4.44 -1.90
N ARG A 119 -1.41 -4.92 -0.87
CA ARG A 119 -2.12 -4.05 0.08
C ARG A 119 -1.17 -3.16 0.85
N ARG A 120 0.01 -3.66 1.24
CA ARG A 120 1.02 -2.90 1.99
C ARG A 120 1.78 -1.94 1.08
N LEU A 121 2.13 -2.35 -0.13
CA LEU A 121 2.80 -1.51 -1.13
C LEU A 121 2.00 -0.25 -1.42
N GLY A 122 0.68 -0.36 -1.64
CA GLY A 122 -0.17 0.81 -1.84
C GLY A 122 -0.11 1.82 -0.67
N ILE A 123 -0.09 1.33 0.58
CA ILE A 123 0.05 2.24 1.73
C ILE A 123 1.42 2.90 1.74
N ILE A 124 2.50 2.14 1.54
CA ILE A 124 3.89 2.66 1.51
C ILE A 124 4.03 3.73 0.43
N MET A 125 3.49 3.51 -0.77
CA MET A 125 3.55 4.49 -1.85
C MET A 125 2.95 5.82 -1.39
N VAL A 126 1.74 5.84 -0.81
CA VAL A 126 1.09 7.09 -0.41
C VAL A 126 1.70 7.71 0.86
N GLU A 127 2.06 6.88 1.85
CA GLU A 127 2.52 7.32 3.17
C GLU A 127 3.99 7.78 3.16
N ASP A 128 4.88 7.01 2.55
CA ASP A 128 6.33 7.13 2.75
C ASP A 128 7.08 7.69 1.54
N VAL A 129 6.43 7.80 0.38
CA VAL A 129 7.05 8.21 -0.89
C VAL A 129 6.28 9.37 -1.54
N GLY A 130 4.97 9.19 -1.69
CA GLY A 130 4.01 10.09 -2.32
C GLY A 130 3.39 9.48 -3.60
N LEU A 131 2.64 10.29 -4.34
CA LEU A 131 1.63 9.77 -5.25
C LEU A 131 2.16 9.53 -6.67
N ARG A 132 1.96 8.31 -7.17
CA ARG A 132 2.45 7.89 -8.49
C ARG A 132 1.35 7.39 -9.40
N GLU A 133 1.54 7.50 -10.71
CA GLU A 133 0.62 6.93 -11.70
C GLU A 133 0.53 5.39 -11.60
N GLU A 134 1.64 4.73 -11.24
CA GLU A 134 1.67 3.26 -11.09
C GLU A 134 0.80 2.75 -9.93
N TYR A 135 0.36 3.65 -9.03
CA TYR A 135 -0.50 3.29 -7.92
C TYR A 135 -1.80 2.63 -8.40
N SER A 136 -2.38 3.10 -9.52
CA SER A 136 -3.58 2.50 -10.11
C SER A 136 -3.35 1.04 -10.52
N VAL A 137 -2.17 0.71 -11.06
CA VAL A 137 -1.80 -0.67 -11.41
C VAL A 137 -1.72 -1.54 -10.15
N VAL A 138 -1.11 -1.05 -9.08
CA VAL A 138 -1.03 -1.77 -7.79
C VAL A 138 -2.42 -2.04 -7.21
N VAL A 139 -3.34 -1.08 -7.28
CA VAL A 139 -4.73 -1.26 -6.81
C VAL A 139 -5.50 -2.24 -7.68
N TRP A 140 -5.30 -2.21 -9.00
CA TRP A 140 -5.90 -3.19 -9.90
C TRP A 140 -5.44 -4.60 -9.54
N LEU A 141 -4.12 -4.81 -9.41
CA LEU A 141 -3.53 -6.10 -9.04
C LEU A 141 -4.03 -6.55 -7.67
N THR A 142 -4.15 -5.64 -6.70
CA THR A 142 -4.74 -5.92 -5.38
C THR A 142 -6.13 -6.53 -5.53
N GLY A 143 -6.98 -5.92 -6.36
CA GLY A 143 -8.33 -6.40 -6.60
C GLY A 143 -8.36 -7.74 -7.32
N ALA A 144 -7.52 -7.91 -8.34
CA ALA A 144 -7.43 -9.14 -9.11
C ALA A 144 -6.96 -10.32 -8.26
N VAL A 145 -5.88 -10.16 -7.50
CA VAL A 145 -5.33 -11.21 -6.62
C VAL A 145 -6.34 -11.59 -5.54
N SER A 146 -7.12 -10.64 -5.01
CA SER A 146 -8.21 -10.93 -4.07
C SER A 146 -9.34 -11.80 -4.66
N LYS A 147 -9.36 -11.97 -5.98
CA LYS A 147 -10.30 -12.79 -6.75
C LYS A 147 -9.66 -14.03 -7.36
N GLY A 148 -8.45 -14.39 -6.94
CA GLY A 148 -7.75 -15.58 -7.40
C GLY A 148 -6.89 -15.39 -8.64
N PHE A 149 -6.65 -14.15 -9.07
CA PHE A 149 -5.62 -13.88 -10.08
C PHE A 149 -4.24 -14.26 -9.54
N VAL A 150 -3.50 -15.05 -10.30
CA VAL A 150 -2.14 -15.47 -9.96
C VAL A 150 -1.15 -14.55 -10.67
N LEU A 151 -0.20 -13.99 -9.91
CA LEU A 151 0.85 -13.14 -10.49
C LEU A 151 1.80 -14.01 -11.34
N GLN A 152 1.97 -13.64 -12.60
CA GLN A 152 3.00 -14.17 -13.49
C GLN A 152 4.34 -13.49 -13.20
N GLU A 153 5.42 -14.08 -13.72
CA GLU A 153 6.79 -13.57 -13.55
C GLU A 153 6.92 -12.09 -13.92
N LYS A 154 6.39 -11.66 -15.06
CA LYS A 154 6.42 -10.25 -15.49
C LYS A 154 5.74 -9.30 -14.49
N HIS A 155 4.66 -9.73 -13.82
CA HIS A 155 4.01 -8.93 -12.78
C HIS A 155 4.92 -8.79 -11.58
N VAL A 156 5.54 -9.89 -11.15
CA VAL A 156 6.48 -9.91 -10.04
C VAL A 156 7.70 -9.04 -10.35
N THR A 157 8.32 -9.19 -11.52
CA THR A 157 9.44 -8.36 -11.97
C THR A 157 9.08 -6.87 -11.97
N TRP A 158 7.93 -6.51 -12.55
CA TRP A 158 7.47 -5.12 -12.55
C TRP A 158 7.25 -4.58 -11.13
N LEU A 159 6.63 -5.35 -10.23
CA LEU A 159 6.43 -4.95 -8.83
C LEU A 159 7.75 -4.76 -8.08
N LEU A 160 8.75 -5.61 -8.34
CA LEU A 160 10.08 -5.49 -7.73
C LEU A 160 10.84 -4.26 -8.24
N ARG A 161 10.76 -3.99 -9.55
CA ARG A 161 11.27 -2.75 -10.17
C ARG A 161 10.57 -1.51 -9.61
N LEU A 162 9.26 -1.60 -9.36
CA LEU A 162 8.52 -0.51 -8.74
C LEU A 162 9.01 -0.26 -7.30
N VAL A 163 9.27 -1.32 -6.51
CA VAL A 163 9.85 -1.19 -5.17
C VAL A 163 11.24 -0.56 -5.21
N GLU A 164 12.09 -0.96 -6.16
CA GLU A 164 13.41 -0.34 -6.39
C GLU A 164 13.27 1.15 -6.73
N SER A 165 12.44 1.48 -7.71
CA SER A 165 12.17 2.86 -8.15
C SER A 165 11.66 3.75 -7.01
N ILE A 166 10.65 3.30 -6.26
CA ILE A 166 10.13 4.10 -5.13
C ILE A 166 11.16 4.23 -3.99
N CYS A 167 12.11 3.30 -3.83
CA CYS A 167 13.19 3.46 -2.85
C CYS A 167 14.15 4.58 -3.24
N HIS A 168 14.51 4.69 -4.51
CA HIS A 168 15.44 5.72 -5.01
C HIS A 168 14.80 7.10 -5.11
N ASP A 169 13.48 7.19 -5.12
CA ASP A 169 12.76 8.46 -5.12
C ASP A 169 13.11 9.29 -3.87
N SER A 170 13.72 10.45 -4.04
CA SER A 170 14.16 11.32 -2.95
C SER A 170 13.19 12.46 -2.63
N ARG A 171 12.05 12.54 -3.32
CA ARG A 171 11.06 13.59 -3.09
C ARG A 171 10.37 13.40 -1.74
N PRO A 172 9.95 14.49 -1.07
CA PRO A 172 9.18 14.38 0.15
C PRO A 172 7.81 13.73 -0.13
N PRO A 173 7.28 12.91 0.79
CA PRO A 173 5.93 12.38 0.70
C PRO A 173 4.89 13.51 0.78
N ILE A 174 3.66 13.19 0.36
CA ILE A 174 2.55 14.14 0.45
C ILE A 174 2.28 14.47 1.92
N GLU A 175 2.42 15.74 2.27
CA GLU A 175 1.97 16.23 3.56
C GLU A 175 0.45 16.20 3.62
N TRP A 176 -0.07 15.24 4.38
CA TRP A 176 -1.48 15.21 4.75
C TRP A 176 -1.58 15.47 6.25
N ASN A 177 -2.37 16.47 6.62
CA ASN A 177 -2.47 16.91 8.01
C ASN A 177 -3.29 15.89 8.84
N CYS A 178 -2.62 14.86 9.38
CA CYS A 178 -3.21 13.98 10.38
C CYS A 178 -3.42 14.69 11.74
N GLY A 179 -2.74 15.82 11.98
CA GLY A 179 -2.72 16.52 13.28
C GLY A 179 -4.06 17.11 13.75
N ASN A 180 -5.02 17.26 12.84
CA ASN A 180 -6.41 17.62 13.13
C ASN A 180 -7.35 16.44 12.83
N CYS A 181 -6.94 15.19 13.04
CA CYS A 181 -7.83 14.03 13.04
C CYS A 181 -8.90 14.07 14.17
N GLY A 182 -9.16 15.23 14.75
CA GLY A 182 -10.42 15.54 15.41
C GLY A 182 -11.53 15.51 14.37
N THR A 183 -12.04 14.32 14.09
CA THR A 183 -13.45 14.02 13.82
C THR A 183 -14.22 15.15 13.12
N SER A 184 -13.72 15.69 12.01
CA SER A 184 -14.65 16.25 11.04
C SER A 184 -15.37 15.02 10.49
N ASP A 185 -16.41 14.60 11.22
CA ASP A 185 -17.34 13.51 10.89
C ASP A 185 -18.10 13.79 9.57
N ALA A 186 -17.67 14.78 8.80
CA ALA A 186 -18.02 14.99 7.41
C ALA A 186 -17.53 13.79 6.61
N LYS A 187 -18.33 12.73 6.68
CA LYS A 187 -18.21 11.53 5.86
C LYS A 187 -18.03 11.98 4.42
N LEU A 188 -16.89 11.62 3.83
CA LEU A 188 -16.60 11.90 2.43
C LEU A 188 -17.80 11.51 1.58
N ASP A 189 -18.42 12.49 0.91
CA ASP A 189 -19.50 12.21 -0.03
C ASP A 189 -18.89 11.72 -1.34
N TYR A 190 -18.72 10.41 -1.41
CA TYR A 190 -18.28 9.72 -2.63
C TYR A 190 -19.12 10.13 -3.83
N THR A 191 -20.43 10.38 -3.69
CA THR A 191 -21.26 10.74 -4.84
C THR A 191 -20.85 12.08 -5.43
N THR A 192 -20.65 13.08 -4.57
CA THR A 192 -20.18 14.41 -4.96
C THR A 192 -18.78 14.33 -5.58
N LEU A 193 -17.88 13.59 -4.93
CA LEU A 193 -16.49 13.42 -5.39
C LEU A 193 -16.41 12.70 -6.75
N LEU A 194 -17.22 11.67 -6.97
CA LEU A 194 -17.24 10.92 -8.24
C LEU A 194 -17.92 11.73 -9.37
N SER A 195 -18.83 12.66 -9.03
CA SER A 195 -19.59 13.48 -9.97
C SER A 195 -18.82 14.72 -10.45
N SER A 196 -17.84 15.21 -9.69
CA SER A 196 -17.02 16.38 -10.04
C SER A 196 -16.06 16.16 -11.22
N ARG A 197 -16.01 14.96 -11.81
CA ARG A 197 -15.28 14.67 -13.06
C ARG A 197 -15.68 15.59 -14.22
N ALA A 198 -16.90 16.14 -14.21
CA ALA A 198 -17.35 17.06 -15.25
C ALA A 198 -16.67 18.44 -15.18
N THR A 199 -16.08 18.80 -14.03
CA THR A 199 -15.45 20.11 -13.78
C THR A 199 -13.93 20.02 -13.64
N ALA A 200 -13.40 18.85 -13.24
CA ALA A 200 -11.97 18.65 -13.09
C ALA A 200 -11.36 18.22 -14.45
N GLY A 201 -10.64 19.14 -15.11
CA GLY A 201 -9.78 18.81 -16.25
C GLY A 201 -8.54 17.99 -15.88
N SER A 202 -8.49 17.38 -14.69
CA SER A 202 -7.32 16.65 -14.20
C SER A 202 -7.29 15.22 -14.77
N GLY A 203 -6.18 14.88 -15.41
CA GLY A 203 -5.91 13.52 -15.92
C GLY A 203 -5.80 12.44 -14.84
N HIS A 204 -5.97 12.79 -13.56
CA HIS A 204 -5.70 11.92 -12.41
C HIS A 204 -6.94 11.25 -11.81
N MET A 205 -8.09 11.27 -12.49
CA MET A 205 -9.30 10.63 -11.94
C MET A 205 -9.13 9.13 -11.72
N ASP A 206 -8.31 8.45 -12.53
CA ASP A 206 -8.00 7.03 -12.33
C ASP A 206 -7.32 6.79 -10.99
N LEU A 207 -6.45 7.71 -10.58
CA LEU A 207 -5.73 7.69 -9.32
C LEU A 207 -6.66 7.93 -8.14
N VAL A 208 -7.56 8.91 -8.25
CA VAL A 208 -8.59 9.22 -7.26
C VAL A 208 -9.47 7.99 -6.99
N TYR A 209 -9.98 7.35 -8.05
CA TYR A 209 -10.80 6.15 -7.91
C TYR A 209 -9.99 4.99 -7.34
N SER A 210 -8.71 4.86 -7.70
CA SER A 210 -7.82 3.84 -7.17
C SER A 210 -7.56 4.04 -5.68
N LEU A 211 -7.30 5.27 -5.21
CA LEU A 211 -7.13 5.61 -3.79
C LEU A 211 -8.37 5.24 -2.99
N LEU A 212 -9.54 5.66 -3.46
CA LEU A 212 -10.80 5.40 -2.79
C LEU A 212 -11.21 3.92 -2.83
N LEU A 213 -10.94 3.24 -3.94
CA LEU A 213 -11.12 1.79 -4.04
C LEU A 213 -10.20 1.08 -3.05
N ARG A 214 -8.92 1.47 -2.96
CA ARG A 214 -7.98 0.87 -2.00
C ARG A 214 -8.43 1.08 -0.56
N ALA A 215 -8.96 2.26 -0.20
CA ALA A 215 -9.52 2.52 1.12
C ALA A 215 -10.66 1.53 1.48
N SER A 216 -11.41 1.04 0.49
CA SER A 216 -12.50 0.07 0.68
C SER A 216 -12.06 -1.37 1.02
N TYR A 217 -10.81 -1.75 0.71
CA TYR A 217 -10.24 -3.08 1.01
C TYR A 217 -9.93 -3.28 2.50
N GLY A 218 -10.29 -2.32 3.35
CA GLY A 218 -10.00 -2.34 4.78
C GLY A 218 -8.53 -2.08 5.09
N GLY A 219 -8.18 -2.16 6.37
CA GLY A 219 -6.88 -1.75 6.91
C GLY A 219 -7.06 -1.01 8.23
N MET A 220 -6.01 -0.32 8.69
CA MET A 220 -6.12 0.54 9.85
C MET A 220 -7.04 1.74 9.53
N ALA A 221 -7.63 2.34 10.56
CA ALA A 221 -8.49 3.50 10.36
C ALA A 221 -7.71 4.67 9.75
N CYS A 222 -6.49 4.92 10.25
CA CYS A 222 -5.57 5.93 9.73
C CYS A 222 -5.24 5.71 8.24
N ASP A 223 -4.95 4.48 7.81
CA ASP A 223 -4.69 4.16 6.40
C ASP A 223 -5.85 4.61 5.49
N ARG A 224 -7.09 4.31 5.89
CA ARG A 224 -8.28 4.66 5.10
C ARG A 224 -8.48 6.16 5.04
N THR A 225 -8.33 6.83 6.17
CA THR A 225 -8.45 8.29 6.26
C THR A 225 -7.39 8.99 5.41
N MET A 226 -6.13 8.55 5.49
CA MET A 226 -5.06 9.07 4.63
C MET A 226 -5.41 8.95 3.14
N LEU A 227 -5.81 7.77 2.69
CA LEU A 227 -6.16 7.54 1.28
C LEU A 227 -7.34 8.40 0.82
N GLN A 228 -8.34 8.59 1.68
CA GLN A 228 -9.50 9.44 1.41
C GLN A 228 -9.12 10.92 1.33
N GLU A 229 -8.26 11.39 2.25
CA GLU A 229 -7.78 12.77 2.24
C GLU A 229 -6.88 13.04 1.03
N VAL A 230 -5.94 12.15 0.71
CA VAL A 230 -5.12 12.29 -0.50
C VAL A 230 -5.98 12.31 -1.76
N ALA A 231 -7.01 11.46 -1.85
CA ALA A 231 -7.96 11.50 -2.96
C ALA A 231 -8.70 12.85 -3.05
N ARG A 232 -9.03 13.48 -1.92
CA ARG A 232 -9.63 14.82 -1.87
C ARG A 232 -8.63 15.90 -2.31
N LEU A 233 -7.37 15.80 -1.90
CA LEU A 233 -6.32 16.74 -2.30
C LEU A 233 -6.11 16.72 -3.83
N VAL A 234 -6.06 15.53 -4.45
CA VAL A 234 -5.86 15.37 -5.90
C VAL A 234 -6.95 16.05 -6.75
N ILE A 235 -8.17 16.17 -6.24
CA ILE A 235 -9.27 16.84 -6.95
C ILE A 235 -9.48 18.30 -6.54
N CYS A 236 -8.69 18.82 -5.59
CA CYS A 236 -8.80 20.18 -5.10
C CYS A 236 -8.10 21.11 -6.10
N PRO A 237 -8.81 21.98 -6.84
CA PRO A 237 -8.19 22.80 -7.88
C PRO A 237 -7.19 23.84 -7.32
N GLU A 238 -7.27 24.14 -6.02
CA GLU A 238 -6.36 25.06 -5.34
C GLU A 238 -5.06 24.40 -4.85
N ILE A 239 -4.95 23.07 -4.92
CA ILE A 239 -3.79 22.31 -4.44
C ILE A 239 -3.14 21.61 -5.62
N GLU A 240 -1.92 22.04 -5.94
CA GLU A 240 -1.08 21.33 -6.89
C GLU A 240 -0.48 20.11 -6.18
N ILE A 241 -0.88 18.91 -6.61
CA ILE A 241 -0.28 17.66 -6.19
C ILE A 241 0.63 17.20 -7.31
N ASP A 242 1.92 17.06 -7.00
CA ASP A 242 2.86 16.40 -7.90
C ASP A 242 2.48 14.93 -8.00
N VAL A 243 2.04 14.52 -9.19
CA VAL A 243 1.80 13.12 -9.55
C VAL A 243 2.84 12.76 -10.58
N TRP A 244 3.66 11.76 -10.26
CA TRP A 244 4.76 11.41 -11.12
C TRP A 244 4.63 10.03 -11.73
N HIS A 245 5.32 9.89 -12.85
CA HIS A 245 5.53 8.67 -13.58
C HIS A 245 7.03 8.40 -13.67
N ASP A 246 7.42 7.12 -13.64
CA ASP A 246 8.78 6.72 -13.93
C ASP A 246 8.86 6.06 -15.31
N ASP A 247 9.28 6.85 -16.29
CA ASP A 247 9.51 6.40 -17.67
C ASP A 247 10.59 5.31 -17.76
N GLN A 248 11.43 5.14 -16.71
CA GLN A 248 12.51 4.16 -16.68
C GLN A 248 12.10 2.83 -16.07
N LEU A 249 10.84 2.67 -15.64
CA LEU A 249 10.33 1.46 -15.00
C LEU A 249 10.24 0.27 -15.96
N ASN A 250 11.37 -0.27 -16.37
CA ASN A 250 11.43 -1.36 -17.32
C ASN A 250 11.03 -2.71 -16.66
N ILE A 251 10.49 -3.63 -17.47
CA ILE A 251 10.18 -5.01 -17.07
C ILE A 251 11.37 -5.94 -17.38
N LEU A 252 12.60 -5.43 -17.31
CA LEU A 252 13.76 -6.30 -17.53
C LEU A 252 13.89 -7.28 -16.36
N PRO A 253 14.20 -8.57 -16.65
CA PRO A 253 14.44 -9.56 -15.62
C PRO A 253 15.36 -9.01 -14.51
N MET A 254 14.99 -9.30 -13.27
CA MET A 254 15.73 -8.87 -12.09
C MET A 254 16.10 -10.12 -11.31
N GLU A 255 17.39 -10.37 -11.17
CA GLU A 255 17.87 -11.38 -10.22
C GLU A 255 17.77 -10.80 -8.81
N VAL A 256 16.94 -11.42 -7.97
CA VAL A 256 16.79 -11.01 -6.57
C VAL A 256 17.42 -12.05 -5.67
N PRO A 257 18.54 -11.73 -5.00
CA PRO A 257 19.15 -12.64 -4.05
C PRO A 257 18.18 -12.97 -2.92
N ARG A 258 18.29 -14.18 -2.38
CA ARG A 258 17.49 -14.60 -1.22
C ARG A 258 17.73 -13.67 -0.03
N LEU A 259 16.67 -13.37 0.70
CA LEU A 259 16.74 -12.64 1.97
C LEU A 259 17.35 -13.56 3.05
N MET A 260 18.44 -13.13 3.66
CA MET A 260 19.14 -13.88 4.71
C MET A 260 18.82 -13.32 6.10
N ALA A 261 19.00 -14.12 7.16
CA ALA A 261 18.76 -13.65 8.52
C ALA A 261 19.67 -12.49 8.95
N SER A 262 20.88 -12.40 8.37
CA SER A 262 21.80 -11.27 8.58
C SER A 262 21.32 -9.97 7.93
N ASP A 263 20.38 -10.04 6.99
CA ASP A 263 19.82 -8.87 6.32
C ASP A 263 18.69 -8.21 7.12
N LEU A 264 18.21 -8.86 8.19
CA LEU A 264 17.00 -8.42 8.88
C LEU A 264 17.23 -7.13 9.65
N LEU A 265 16.36 -6.16 9.38
CA LEU A 265 16.35 -4.88 10.06
C LEU A 265 15.81 -5.08 11.49
N ILE A 266 16.64 -4.89 12.51
CA ILE A 266 16.20 -5.05 13.91
C ILE A 266 15.07 -4.08 14.27
N GLU A 267 15.07 -2.89 13.66
CA GLU A 267 14.02 -1.89 13.83
C GLU A 267 12.68 -2.32 13.22
N ALA A 268 12.65 -3.32 12.33
CA ALA A 268 11.40 -3.90 11.84
C ALA A 268 10.65 -4.67 12.94
N ALA A 269 11.35 -5.15 13.98
CA ALA A 269 10.75 -5.80 15.14
C ALA A 269 10.12 -4.76 16.10
N ASP A 270 9.05 -4.10 15.70
CA ASP A 270 8.32 -3.14 16.56
C ASP A 270 7.19 -3.80 17.36
N PHE A 271 6.42 -3.00 18.08
CA PHE A 271 5.34 -3.47 18.94
C PHE A 271 4.11 -3.99 18.17
N HIS A 272 4.08 -3.90 16.83
CA HIS A 272 3.03 -4.51 16.01
C HIS A 272 3.37 -5.96 15.64
N CYS A 273 4.65 -6.27 15.41
CA CYS A 273 5.09 -7.64 15.12
C CYS A 273 5.68 -8.36 16.35
N CYS A 274 6.06 -7.64 17.40
CA CYS A 274 6.55 -8.17 18.66
C CYS A 274 5.61 -7.77 19.82
N PRO A 275 4.51 -8.52 20.07
CA PRO A 275 3.53 -8.17 21.10
C PRO A 275 4.11 -8.06 22.52
N GLY A 276 5.18 -8.80 22.81
CA GLY A 276 5.87 -8.79 24.10
C GLY A 276 6.93 -7.68 24.27
N LEU A 277 7.18 -6.87 23.24
CA LEU A 277 8.23 -5.83 23.28
C LEU A 277 7.97 -4.83 24.41
N ILE A 278 6.75 -4.28 24.46
CA ILE A 278 6.40 -3.24 25.43
C ILE A 278 6.45 -3.76 26.86
N SER A 279 5.85 -4.92 27.14
CA SER A 279 5.85 -5.49 28.49
C SER A 279 7.26 -5.84 28.97
N THR A 280 8.14 -6.30 28.08
CA THR A 280 9.54 -6.57 28.40
C THR A 280 10.31 -5.29 28.74
N ILE A 281 10.07 -4.19 28.03
CA ILE A 281 10.68 -2.88 28.33
C ILE A 281 10.18 -2.35 29.68
N GLN A 282 8.86 -2.42 29.94
CA GLN A 282 8.28 -1.96 31.21
C GLN A 282 8.82 -2.73 32.43
N ALA A 283 9.12 -4.02 32.27
CA ALA A 283 9.73 -4.83 33.32
C ALA A 283 11.17 -4.38 33.65
N GLN A 284 11.88 -3.77 32.70
CA GLN A 284 13.25 -3.28 32.87
C GLN A 284 13.32 -1.80 33.23
N CYS A 285 12.26 -1.02 32.94
CA CYS A 285 12.23 0.43 33.11
C CYS A 285 11.02 0.85 33.96
N SER A 286 11.21 0.92 35.28
CA SER A 286 10.14 1.38 36.19
C SER A 286 9.71 2.82 35.85
N GLY A 287 8.40 3.07 35.79
CA GLY A 287 7.83 4.40 35.56
C GLY A 287 7.53 4.74 34.10
N TRP A 288 7.84 3.85 33.15
CA TRP A 288 7.51 4.06 31.74
C TRP A 288 6.12 3.51 31.40
N THR A 289 5.25 4.40 30.89
CA THR A 289 3.92 4.01 30.41
C THR A 289 4.01 3.37 29.03
N ARG A 290 3.01 2.55 28.68
CA ARG A 290 2.88 1.95 27.34
C ARG A 290 2.97 3.00 26.24
N ASP A 291 2.19 4.08 26.37
CA ASP A 291 2.09 5.12 25.35
C ASP A 291 3.42 5.85 25.17
N ARG A 292 4.14 6.13 26.26
CA ARG A 292 5.45 6.76 26.20
C ARG A 292 6.49 5.87 25.52
N ILE A 293 6.48 4.56 25.79
CA ILE A 293 7.38 3.61 25.10
C ILE A 293 7.03 3.50 23.62
N GLN A 294 5.74 3.41 23.27
CA GLN A 294 5.30 3.37 21.88
C GLN A 294 5.68 4.65 21.13
N SER A 295 5.50 5.81 21.77
CA SER A 295 5.93 7.10 21.25
C SER A 295 7.45 7.14 21.06
N ALA A 296 8.25 6.71 22.04
CA ALA A 296 9.70 6.65 21.91
C ALA A 296 10.16 5.76 20.74
N ILE A 297 9.55 4.57 20.58
CA ILE A 297 9.82 3.67 19.43
C ILE A 297 9.43 4.34 18.11
N TRP A 298 8.27 5.00 18.08
CA TRP A 298 7.80 5.72 16.90
C TRP A 298 8.77 6.84 16.53
N GLU A 299 8.97 7.80 17.42
CA GLU A 299 9.79 8.99 17.21
C GLU A 299 11.26 8.67 16.91
N GLY A 300 11.83 7.66 17.58
CA GLY A 300 13.24 7.35 17.48
C GLY A 300 13.63 6.29 16.44
N SER A 301 12.66 5.59 15.86
CA SER A 301 12.94 4.48 14.93
C SER A 301 11.89 4.33 13.85
N SER A 302 10.62 4.22 14.25
CA SER A 302 9.54 3.91 13.32
C SER A 302 8.97 5.10 12.55
N LYS A 303 9.38 6.36 12.78
CA LYS A 303 8.99 7.52 11.93
C LYS A 303 10.08 7.93 10.92
N ILE A 304 11.30 7.40 11.06
CA ILE A 304 12.47 7.87 10.30
C ILE A 304 12.25 7.67 8.79
N ASN A 305 12.13 8.78 8.06
CA ASN A 305 12.06 8.85 6.59
C ASN A 305 13.17 9.75 6.06
N TYR A 306 14.03 9.20 5.20
CA TYR A 306 15.18 9.92 4.66
C TYR A 306 14.82 10.95 3.59
N ARG A 307 13.56 10.95 3.11
CA ARG A 307 13.00 12.01 2.27
C ARG A 307 12.64 13.27 3.07
N ASN A 308 12.46 13.13 4.38
CA ASN A 308 12.16 14.25 5.26
C ASN A 308 13.46 14.82 5.84
N PRO A 309 13.53 16.15 6.07
CA PRO A 309 14.64 16.71 6.80
C PRO A 309 14.75 16.04 8.18
N PRO A 310 15.97 15.76 8.68
CA PRO A 310 16.14 15.19 10.00
C PRO A 310 15.59 16.13 11.06
N ASP A 311 14.95 15.54 12.08
CA ASP A 311 14.47 16.29 13.24
C ASP A 311 15.66 16.97 13.94
N PRO A 312 15.65 18.29 14.17
CA PRO A 312 16.80 18.99 14.74
C PRO A 312 17.13 18.59 16.17
N GLN A 313 16.21 17.94 16.89
CA GLN A 313 16.43 17.48 18.25
C GLN A 313 16.19 15.97 18.36
N PRO A 314 17.17 15.19 18.84
CA PRO A 314 16.95 13.77 19.10
C PRO A 314 15.90 13.61 20.21
N ASN A 315 15.02 12.63 20.03
CA ASN A 315 14.00 12.29 21.02
C ASN A 315 14.69 11.71 22.27
N SER A 316 14.69 12.46 23.38
CA SER A 316 15.37 12.08 24.62
C SER A 316 14.82 10.77 25.23
N ASP A 317 13.55 10.47 25.01
CA ASP A 317 12.96 9.21 25.45
C ASP A 317 13.52 8.01 24.68
N TRP A 318 13.74 8.16 23.37
CA TRP A 318 14.39 7.15 22.56
C TRP A 318 15.85 6.95 22.96
N GLU A 319 16.59 8.03 23.21
CA GLU A 319 17.98 7.92 23.69
C GLU A 319 18.06 7.09 24.97
N ALA A 320 17.15 7.35 25.91
CA ALA A 320 17.06 6.61 27.17
C ALA A 320 16.70 5.12 27.01
N LEU A 321 15.83 4.78 26.04
CA LEU A 321 15.32 3.41 25.89
C LEU A 321 16.06 2.58 24.83
N SER A 322 16.77 3.19 23.88
CA SER A 322 17.31 2.50 22.70
C SER A 322 18.29 1.37 23.04
N SER A 323 19.08 1.53 24.10
CA SER A 323 20.02 0.53 24.62
C SER A 323 19.33 -0.72 25.17
N ILE A 324 18.06 -0.59 25.58
CA ILE A 324 17.21 -1.68 26.09
C ILE A 324 16.38 -2.30 24.97
N ILE A 325 15.84 -1.46 24.07
CA ILE A 325 14.98 -1.88 22.96
C ILE A 325 15.76 -2.74 21.95
N ARG A 326 16.93 -2.29 21.50
CA ARG A 326 17.69 -2.96 20.42
C ARG A 326 18.05 -4.42 20.76
N PRO A 327 18.54 -4.75 21.98
CA PRO A 327 18.77 -6.15 22.36
C PRO A 327 17.51 -7.02 22.36
N ILE A 328 16.36 -6.49 22.81
CA ILE A 328 15.09 -7.22 22.83
C ILE A 328 14.65 -7.53 21.39
N GLN A 329 14.72 -6.54 20.49
CA GLN A 329 14.43 -6.70 19.07
C GLN A 329 15.33 -7.75 18.42
N ALA A 330 16.65 -7.65 18.65
CA ALA A 330 17.63 -8.58 18.10
C ALA A 330 17.43 -10.01 18.62
N ASN A 331 17.09 -10.17 19.90
CA ASN A 331 16.76 -11.47 20.49
C ASN A 331 15.47 -12.06 19.87
N TRP A 332 14.45 -11.23 19.70
CA TRP A 332 13.17 -11.65 19.11
C TRP A 332 13.33 -12.09 17.66
N ILE A 333 14.08 -11.33 16.85
CA ILE A 333 14.39 -11.73 15.47
C ILE A 333 15.15 -13.06 15.46
N ARG A 334 16.20 -13.21 16.27
CA ARG A 334 16.97 -14.47 16.32
C ARG A 334 16.08 -15.66 16.66
N SER A 335 15.19 -15.55 17.63
CA SER A 335 14.32 -16.67 18.03
C SER A 335 13.28 -17.04 16.97
N HIS A 336 12.71 -16.06 16.26
CA HIS A 336 11.67 -16.29 15.26
C HIS A 336 12.24 -16.68 13.88
N PHE A 337 13.45 -16.23 13.54
CA PHE A 337 14.08 -16.55 12.27
C PHE A 337 14.91 -17.83 12.29
N GLN A 338 15.38 -18.30 13.45
CA GLN A 338 16.00 -19.63 13.54
C GLN A 338 15.00 -20.73 13.15
N ILE A 339 13.72 -20.52 13.44
CA ILE A 339 12.62 -21.39 13.01
C ILE A 339 12.51 -21.38 11.48
N LEU A 340 12.49 -20.20 10.86
CA LEU A 340 12.43 -20.06 9.40
C LEU A 340 13.66 -20.67 8.69
N ILE A 341 14.87 -20.52 9.24
CA ILE A 341 16.07 -21.16 8.68
C ILE A 341 15.95 -22.69 8.71
N ASN A 342 15.33 -23.25 9.76
CA ASN A 342 15.15 -24.69 9.90
C ASN A 342 14.03 -25.23 8.99
N GLU A 343 13.03 -24.41 8.64
CA GLU A 343 11.93 -24.77 7.72
C GLU A 343 12.33 -24.67 6.24
N MET A 344 13.34 -23.88 5.92
CA MET A 344 13.82 -23.70 4.54
C MET A 344 15.02 -24.61 4.18
N LYS A 345 15.40 -25.52 5.07
CA LYS A 345 16.32 -26.64 4.82
C LYS A 345 15.49 -27.90 4.63
#